data_AF-A0A8J3J7F6-F1
#
_entry.id   AF-A0A8J3J7F6-F1
#
_cell.length_a   1.000
_cell.length_b   1.000
_cell.length_c   1.000
_cell.angle_alpha   90.00
_cell.angle_beta   90.00
_cell.angle_gamma   90.00
#
_symmetry.space_group_name_H-M   'P 1'
#
loop_
_entity.id
_entity.type
_entity.pdbx_description
1 polymer ?
#
loop_
_entity_poly.entity_id
_entity_poly.type
_entity_poly.pdbx_seq_one_letter_code
_entity_poly.pdbx_strand_id
1 'polypeptide(L)' 'MMTTSPDLRTVLHQVTDAMELLPCGAEHSCSAQLRRDSFALRERVVRAGGPDGELVAEAEQLLGRISEYLDATGTVR' A
#
# COMPACT_ATOMS: atom_id res chain seq x y z
N MET A 1 -23.28 -11.75 -9.78
CA MET A 1 -22.63 -10.96 -8.71
C MET A 1 -21.40 -10.33 -9.34
N MET A 2 -21.44 -9.04 -9.66
CA MET A 2 -20.26 -8.33 -10.20
C MET A 2 -19.42 -7.89 -9.01
N THR A 3 -18.41 -8.66 -8.65
CA THR A 3 -17.31 -8.15 -7.83
C THR A 3 -16.54 -7.19 -8.72
N THR A 4 -16.83 -5.90 -8.61
CA THR A 4 -16.01 -4.84 -9.18
C THR A 4 -14.65 -4.92 -8.49
N SER A 5 -13.71 -5.64 -9.11
CA SER A 5 -12.31 -5.61 -8.72
C SER A 5 -11.87 -4.15 -8.66
N PRO A 6 -11.29 -3.69 -7.54
CA PRO A 6 -10.91 -2.31 -7.42
C PRO A 6 -9.88 -1.97 -8.49
N ASP A 7 -10.09 -0.85 -9.20
CA ASP A 7 -9.10 -0.35 -10.14
C ASP A 7 -7.77 -0.07 -9.42
N LEU A 8 -6.64 -0.42 -10.04
CA LEU A 8 -5.29 -0.22 -9.50
C LEU A 8 -5.10 1.19 -8.94
N ARG A 9 -5.64 2.20 -9.63
CA ARG A 9 -5.59 3.61 -9.21
C ARG A 9 -6.24 3.84 -7.84
N THR A 10 -7.38 3.20 -7.60
CA THR A 10 -8.12 3.29 -6.34
C THR A 10 -7.32 2.67 -5.20
N VAL A 11 -6.74 1.48 -5.42
CA VAL A 11 -5.92 0.80 -4.40
C VAL A 11 -4.65 1.61 -4.10
N LEU A 12 -3.97 2.16 -5.11
CA LEU A 12 -2.80 3.01 -4.91
C LEU A 12 -3.11 4.29 -4.15
N HIS A 13 -4.30 4.87 -4.35
CA HIS A 13 -4.75 6.02 -3.56
C HIS A 13 -4.88 5.63 -2.09
N GLN A 14 -5.57 4.53 -1.79
CA GLN A 14 -5.75 4.02 -0.43
C GLN A 14 -4.41 3.68 0.25
N VAL A 15 -3.47 3.08 -0.48
CA VAL A 15 -2.10 2.84 0.01
C VAL A 15 -1.42 4.18 0.37
N THR A 16 -1.62 5.22 -0.44
CA THR A 16 -1.04 6.54 -0.18
C THR A 16 -1.64 7.18 1.06
N ASP A 17 -2.96 7.15 1.22
CA ASP A 17 -3.64 7.66 2.42
C ASP A 17 -3.16 6.93 3.68
N ALA A 18 -3.11 5.59 3.63
CA ALA A 18 -2.68 4.77 4.76
C ALA A 18 -1.20 5.00 5.13
N MET A 19 -0.37 5.30 4.13
CA MET A 19 1.04 5.67 4.31
C MET A 19 1.24 6.97 5.07
N GLU A 20 0.34 7.95 4.94
CA GLU A 20 0.39 9.21 5.70
C GLU A 20 0.16 8.99 7.19
N LEU A 21 -0.57 7.93 7.55
CA LEU A 21 -0.84 7.54 8.93
C LEU A 21 0.33 6.77 9.57
N LEU A 22 1.30 6.29 8.79
CA LEU A 22 2.43 5.55 9.35
C LEU A 22 3.28 6.47 10.25
N PRO A 23 3.73 6.00 11.43
CA PRO A 23 4.64 6.76 12.27
C PRO A 23 6.00 6.92 11.59
N CYS A 24 6.64 8.07 11.77
CA CYS A 24 8.04 8.29 11.40
C CYS A 24 8.94 7.48 12.36
N GLY A 25 9.10 6.19 12.06
CA GLY A 25 10.00 5.30 12.78
C GLY A 25 11.44 5.43 12.29
N ALA A 26 12.38 4.80 13.01
CA ALA A 26 13.76 4.67 12.57
C ALA A 26 13.87 4.01 11.17
N GLU A 27 14.96 4.23 10.45
CA GLU A 27 15.15 3.76 9.06
C GLU A 27 14.96 2.24 8.88
N HIS A 28 15.22 1.45 9.94
CA HIS A 28 15.07 -0.01 9.96
C HIS A 28 13.75 -0.49 10.61
N SER A 29 12.84 0.43 10.92
CA SER A 29 11.53 0.07 11.49
C SER A 29 10.61 -0.58 10.47
N CYS A 30 9.62 -1.32 10.96
CA CYS A 30 8.58 -1.90 10.12
C CYS A 30 7.85 -0.83 9.28
N SER A 31 7.55 0.34 9.86
CA SER A 31 6.94 1.45 9.11
C SER A 31 7.85 1.97 8.00
N ALA A 32 9.16 2.08 8.23
CA ALA A 32 10.11 2.47 7.17
C ALA A 32 10.24 1.40 6.06
N GLN A 33 10.10 0.11 6.38
CA GLN A 33 10.04 -0.94 5.37
C GLN A 33 8.77 -0.85 4.53
N LEU A 34 7.60 -0.65 5.16
CA LEU A 34 6.33 -0.46 4.44
C LEU A 34 6.39 0.76 3.50
N ARG A 35 7.06 1.84 3.92
CA ARG A 35 7.30 2.99 3.04
C ARG A 35 8.14 2.65 1.82
N ARG A 36 9.22 1.90 2.00
CA ARG A 36 10.08 1.44 0.89
C ARG A 36 9.32 0.51 -0.06
N ASP A 37 8.53 -0.42 0.46
CA ASP A 37 7.69 -1.33 -0.32
C ASP A 37 6.68 -0.53 -1.18
N SER A 38 6.07 0.53 -0.62
CA SER A 38 5.15 1.41 -1.35
C SER A 38 5.82 2.18 -2.50
N PHE A 39 7.06 2.63 -2.29
CA PHE A 39 7.82 3.33 -3.32
C PHE A 39 8.21 2.39 -4.45
N ALA A 40 8.68 1.19 -4.12
CA ALA A 40 9.02 0.15 -5.09
C ALA A 40 7.81 -0.26 -5.94
N LEU A 41 6.63 -0.41 -5.32
CA LEU A 41 5.38 -0.69 -6.04
C LEU A 41 5.04 0.42 -7.05
N ARG A 42 5.15 1.69 -6.65
CA ARG A 42 4.91 2.83 -7.54
C ARG A 42 5.86 2.86 -8.73
N GLU A 43 7.15 2.59 -8.51
CA GLU A 43 8.12 2.49 -9.61
C GLU A 43 7.75 1.38 -10.60
N ARG A 44 7.30 0.23 -10.10
CA ARG A 44 6.86 -0.90 -10.95
C ARG A 44 5.61 -0.54 -11.75
N VAL A 45 4.64 0.12 -11.14
CA VAL A 45 3.44 0.61 -11.84
C VAL A 45 3.80 1.58 -12.96
N VAL A 46 4.70 2.53 -12.69
CA VAL A 46 5.17 3.48 -13.70
C VAL A 46 5.88 2.77 -14.85
N ARG A 47 6.73 1.78 -14.56
CA ARG A 47 7.44 0.99 -15.58
C ARG A 47 6.52 0.08 -16.40
N ALA A 48 5.47 -0.47 -15.78
CA ALA A 48 4.50 -1.32 -16.45
C ALA A 48 3.60 -0.55 -17.43
N GLY A 49 3.44 0.77 -17.25
CA GLY A 49 2.71 1.63 -18.18
C GLY A 49 1.19 1.42 -18.19
N GLY A 50 0.64 0.62 -17.28
CA GLY A 50 -0.79 0.34 -17.21
C GLY A 50 -1.17 -0.57 -16.03
N PRO A 51 -2.48 -0.74 -15.77
CA PRO A 51 -2.97 -1.63 -14.74
C PRO A 51 -2.74 -3.10 -15.14
N ASP A 52 -1.90 -3.78 -14.37
CA ASP A 52 -1.69 -5.22 -14.44
C ASP A 52 -2.34 -5.90 -13.23
N GLY A 53 -2.96 -7.06 -13.43
CA GLY A 53 -3.65 -7.78 -12.36
C GLY A 53 -2.72 -8.18 -11.20
N GLU A 54 -1.45 -8.46 -11.48
CA GLU A 54 -0.45 -8.74 -10.46
C GLU A 54 -0.13 -7.47 -9.65
N LEU A 55 -0.07 -6.30 -10.30
CA LEU A 55 0.15 -5.03 -9.60
C LEU A 55 -1.03 -4.64 -8.71
N VAL A 56 -2.26 -4.98 -9.09
CA VAL A 56 -3.45 -4.80 -8.24
C VAL A 56 -3.35 -5.68 -7.01
N ALA A 57 -3.07 -6.97 -7.19
CA ALA A 57 -2.94 -7.92 -6.08
C ALA A 57 -1.79 -7.55 -5.12
N GLU A 58 -0.68 -7.04 -5.64
CA GLU A 58 0.42 -6.52 -4.82
C GLU A 58 0.05 -5.26 -4.05
N ALA A 59 -0.69 -4.33 -4.68
CA ALA A 59 -1.18 -3.13 -4.02
C ALA A 59 -2.17 -3.46 -2.89
N GLU A 60 -3.08 -4.41 -3.11
CA GLU A 60 -4.04 -4.87 -2.10
C GLU A 60 -3.33 -5.55 -0.91
N GLN A 61 -2.33 -6.40 -1.19
CA GLN A 61 -1.52 -7.02 -0.14
C GLN A 61 -0.74 -5.98 0.68
N LEU A 62 -0.14 -4.99 0.02
CA LEU A 62 0.57 -3.91 0.70
C LEU A 62 -0.40 -3.09 1.58
N LEU A 63 -1.58 -2.75 1.06
CA LEU A 63 -2.61 -2.05 1.82
C LEU A 63 -3.00 -2.85 3.07
N GLY A 64 -3.25 -4.15 2.94
CA GLY A 64 -3.56 -5.04 4.07
C GLY A 64 -2.47 -5.03 5.15
N ARG A 65 -1.19 -5.11 4.75
CA ARG A 65 -0.06 -5.05 5.69
C ARG A 65 0.04 -3.70 6.40
N ILE A 66 -0.22 -2.59 5.71
CA ILE A 66 -0.23 -1.25 6.30
C ILE A 66 -1.38 -1.13 7.30
N SER A 67 -2.58 -1.56 6.93
CA SER A 67 -3.76 -1.54 7.81
C SER A 67 -3.55 -2.40 9.06
N GLU A 68 -3.03 -3.62 8.92
CA GLU A 68 -2.71 -4.50 10.05
C GLU A 68 -1.66 -3.85 10.97
N TYR A 69 -0.63 -3.23 10.41
CA TYR A 69 0.37 -2.51 11.20
C TYR A 69 -0.26 -1.35 11.97
N LEU A 70 -1.10 -0.53 11.32
CA LEU A 70 -1.76 0.62 11.94
C LEU A 70 -2.74 0.23 13.06
N ASP A 71 -3.45 -0.89 12.89
CA ASP A 71 -4.31 -1.49 13.91
C ASP A 71 -3.47 -1.97 15.10
N ALA A 72 -2.39 -2.71 14.84
CA ALA A 72 -1.47 -3.21 15.86
C ALA A 72 -0.76 -2.08 16.65
N THR A 73 -0.48 -0.95 16.01
CA THR A 73 0.11 0.22 16.67
C THR A 73 -0.91 1.19 17.27
N GLY A 74 -2.21 0.91 17.17
CA GLY A 74 -3.29 1.73 17.72
C GLY A 74 -3.34 3.15 17.13
N THR A 75 -2.81 3.34 15.92
CA THR A 75 -2.72 4.65 15.25
C THR A 75 -4.05 5.05 14.60
N VAL A 76 -4.95 4.09 14.41
CA VAL A 76 -6.32 4.30 13.92
C VAL A 76 -7.27 4.03 15.08
N ARG A 77 -7.64 5.06 15.84
CA ARG A 77 -8.73 5.00 16.82
C ARG A 77 -9.44 6.33 16.92
#